data_AF-A0A093XSW3-F1
#
_entry.id   AF-A0A093XSW3-F1
#
_cell.length_a   1.000
_cell.length_b   1.000
_cell.length_c   1.000
_cell.angle_alpha   90.00
_cell.angle_beta   90.00
_cell.angle_gamma   90.00
#
_symmetry.space_group_name_H-M   'P 1'
#
loop_
_entity.id
_entity.type
_entity.pdbx_description
1 polymer ?
#
loop_
_entity_poly.entity_id
_entity_poly.type
_entity_poly.pdbx_seq_one_letter_code
_entity_poly.pdbx_strand_id
1 'polypeptide(L)'
;MSLSKKSAFSCDQCRKRKVRCGGEQPSCKRCVAREETCEYKLPPTLSYTQKLESRVEELERLVSQLQIPSAERASGSPQPGSPKPRSGLPPASFQGLKFDGQGSITYHGATSFFHLPNATSDKPSTVTVTDPSASLDGERIRQRLVSNAWHQRALETFAETPEPFRFLLKTHWCWIQPLFNFVYRPAFTRDMEVSGPYYSHALLNTMLSHSIRWCRKSQISHLLVPYEDGEVFSRQARSLLFDELRSGQSSIPTVQTLLLLSAQECSYGNRTQAWLYSGMAFRLIEDLGICIDGQKYAGSVRLSDEDIEIRRRLFWSCYFWDKMISLYLGRSPTLQHSSVSPPQIMLDDSAENELWSPHGVVYPEGMEYAPTQAHSISCFVRMCQLSEIFNQILIHIYDPLQENSEDEIQTCLTVQGEALKLWWKDLPSFLKIDPREMPLQCPPSHIVTLNCLYHTFTILLYRPMLFQRSEVTDQKPDPNHLVECISSATSIIAIFDLFCKTFGDSYCILSLSYSVYTAASIFLLQLQAGMSQDEQTLARLKFSIYSLERVKSTNPVIASALDLINKALSKLDIDLSGLSIQSPDPAGYVPPIQGDFIHPVADPVPIVPQVTKEMLEAFSSLEPVDATVSRLW
;
A
#
# COMPACT_ATOMS: atom_id res chain seq x y z
N MET A 1 -26.26 -66.33 9.77
CA MET A 1 -27.16 -65.51 10.62
C MET A 1 -26.30 -64.48 11.35
N SER A 2 -26.45 -63.19 11.01
CA SER A 2 -25.66 -62.09 11.60
C SER A 2 -26.15 -61.78 13.01
N LEU A 3 -25.29 -61.94 14.02
CA LEU A 3 -25.57 -61.62 15.42
C LEU A 3 -25.54 -60.10 15.63
N SER A 4 -26.71 -59.48 15.80
CA SER A 4 -26.83 -58.06 16.19
C SER A 4 -26.21 -57.84 17.58
N LYS A 5 -25.20 -56.97 17.67
CA LYS A 5 -24.61 -56.53 18.95
C LYS A 5 -25.67 -55.77 19.76
N LYS A 6 -25.86 -56.17 21.02
CA LYS A 6 -26.73 -55.47 21.98
C LYS A 6 -25.88 -54.57 22.90
N SER A 7 -26.28 -53.31 23.02
CA SER A 7 -25.72 -52.34 23.97
C SER A 7 -26.15 -52.67 25.41
N ALA A 8 -25.23 -52.52 26.36
CA ALA A 8 -25.48 -52.73 27.79
C ALA A 8 -26.26 -51.57 28.45
N PHE A 9 -26.45 -50.45 27.76
CA PHE A 9 -27.12 -49.27 28.28
C PHE A 9 -28.19 -48.76 27.31
N SER A 10 -29.20 -48.07 27.85
CA SER A 10 -30.31 -47.50 27.06
C SER A 10 -29.84 -46.30 26.22
N CYS A 11 -30.38 -46.15 25.00
CA CYS A 11 -30.13 -44.97 24.17
C CYS A 11 -30.76 -43.70 24.77
N ASP A 12 -30.32 -42.53 24.31
CA ASP A 12 -30.73 -41.23 24.85
C ASP A 12 -32.23 -40.99 24.76
N GLN A 13 -32.87 -41.38 23.65
CA GLN A 13 -34.32 -41.20 23.47
C GLN A 13 -35.14 -42.10 24.41
N CYS A 14 -34.74 -43.37 24.54
CA CYS A 14 -35.39 -44.27 25.49
C CYS A 14 -35.17 -43.81 26.94
N ARG A 15 -33.99 -43.27 27.26
CA ARG A 15 -33.67 -42.72 28.59
C ARG A 15 -34.48 -41.45 28.88
N LYS A 16 -34.54 -40.48 27.97
CA LYS A 16 -35.35 -39.25 28.09
C LYS A 16 -36.83 -39.57 28.32
N ARG A 17 -37.35 -40.59 27.62
CA ARG A 17 -38.75 -41.04 27.76
C ARG A 17 -38.99 -41.98 28.94
N LYS A 18 -37.95 -42.36 29.70
CA LYS A 18 -38.02 -43.32 30.79
C LYS A 18 -38.69 -44.64 30.40
N VAL A 19 -38.41 -45.12 29.17
CA VAL A 19 -38.90 -46.41 28.65
C VAL A 19 -37.74 -47.39 28.46
N ARG A 20 -38.05 -48.70 28.50
CA ARG A 20 -37.04 -49.74 28.30
C ARG A 20 -36.53 -49.76 26.86
N CYS A 21 -35.20 -49.64 26.70
CA CYS A 21 -34.52 -49.75 25.40
C CYS A 21 -34.30 -51.23 25.03
N GLY A 22 -34.47 -51.57 23.74
CA GLY A 22 -34.16 -52.90 23.21
C GLY A 22 -32.67 -53.19 23.06
N GLY A 23 -31.84 -52.14 23.06
CA GLY A 23 -30.38 -52.23 23.04
C GLY A 23 -29.79 -52.64 21.70
N GLU A 24 -30.58 -52.84 20.64
CA GLU A 24 -30.05 -53.20 19.33
C GLU A 24 -29.23 -52.05 18.73
N GLN A 25 -28.13 -52.37 18.04
CA GLN A 25 -27.33 -51.43 17.27
C GLN A 25 -27.47 -51.69 15.76
N PRO A 26 -27.47 -50.62 14.92
CA PRO A 26 -27.21 -49.22 15.27
C PRO A 26 -28.38 -48.49 15.96
N SER A 27 -29.62 -48.95 15.75
CA SER A 27 -30.83 -48.34 16.32
C SER A 27 -31.70 -49.37 17.03
N CYS A 28 -32.21 -49.04 18.22
CA CYS A 28 -33.13 -49.94 18.92
C CYS A 28 -34.49 -50.01 18.21
N LYS A 29 -35.17 -51.16 18.30
CA LYS A 29 -36.46 -51.37 17.61
C LYS A 29 -37.50 -50.28 17.89
N ARG A 30 -37.47 -49.69 19.07
CA ARG A 30 -38.43 -48.68 19.50
C ARG A 30 -38.17 -47.30 18.90
N CYS A 31 -36.90 -46.94 18.66
CA CYS A 31 -36.55 -45.74 17.93
C CYS A 31 -36.83 -45.92 16.43
N VAL A 32 -36.57 -47.12 15.87
CA VAL A 32 -36.90 -47.44 14.47
C VAL A 32 -38.41 -47.35 14.22
N ALA A 33 -39.23 -47.95 15.09
CA ALA A 33 -40.69 -47.91 14.95
C ALA A 33 -41.30 -46.50 15.10
N ARG A 34 -40.51 -45.52 15.54
CA ARG A 34 -40.94 -44.13 15.75
C ARG A 34 -40.24 -43.16 14.81
N GLU A 35 -39.40 -43.66 13.91
CA GLU A 35 -38.59 -42.84 13.00
C GLU A 35 -37.74 -41.78 13.73
N GLU A 36 -37.26 -42.12 14.94
CA GLU A 36 -36.45 -41.23 15.78
C GLU A 36 -34.96 -41.61 15.74
N THR A 37 -34.08 -40.61 15.73
CA THR A 37 -32.63 -40.81 15.77
C THR A 37 -32.19 -41.47 17.08
N CYS A 38 -31.66 -42.69 16.99
CA CYS A 38 -31.24 -43.50 18.13
C CYS A 38 -29.74 -43.29 18.42
N GLU A 39 -29.42 -42.54 19.46
CA GLU A 39 -28.02 -42.27 19.84
C GLU A 39 -27.69 -42.86 21.21
N TYR A 40 -26.53 -43.51 21.33
CA TYR A 40 -26.01 -44.09 22.56
C TYR A 40 -24.82 -43.26 23.05
N LYS A 41 -25.05 -42.19 23.82
CA LYS A 41 -23.97 -41.40 24.43
C LYS A 41 -23.58 -41.99 25.79
N LEU A 42 -22.29 -42.16 26.01
CA LEU A 42 -21.75 -42.42 27.34
C LEU A 42 -21.75 -41.09 28.11
N PRO A 43 -22.44 -40.98 29.26
CA PRO A 43 -22.26 -39.82 30.12
C PRO A 43 -20.81 -39.81 30.64
N PRO A 44 -20.18 -38.62 30.79
CA PRO A 44 -18.83 -38.52 31.32
C PRO A 44 -18.74 -39.15 32.71
N THR A 45 -17.64 -39.84 32.98
CA THR A 45 -17.41 -40.53 34.25
C THR A 45 -17.37 -39.55 35.42
N LEU A 46 -17.87 -40.01 36.57
CA LEU A 46 -17.90 -39.24 37.82
C LEU A 46 -16.52 -38.68 38.21
N SER A 47 -15.43 -39.41 37.89
CA SER A 47 -14.06 -38.93 38.12
C SER A 47 -13.64 -37.77 37.22
N TYR A 48 -14.22 -37.65 36.02
CA TYR A 48 -13.96 -36.55 35.10
C TYR A 48 -14.68 -35.29 35.55
N THR A 49 -15.95 -35.41 35.98
CA THR A 49 -16.69 -34.28 36.56
C THR A 49 -16.05 -33.81 37.87
N GLN A 50 -15.61 -34.70 38.75
CA GLN A 50 -14.88 -34.33 39.98
C GLN A 50 -13.57 -33.57 39.69
N LYS A 51 -12.87 -33.93 38.61
CA LYS A 51 -11.63 -33.26 38.19
C LYS A 51 -11.89 -31.84 37.69
N LEU A 52 -13.01 -31.64 36.99
CA LEU A 52 -13.45 -30.33 36.53
C LEU A 52 -13.91 -29.47 37.71
N GLU A 53 -14.68 -30.03 38.63
CA GLU A 53 -15.12 -29.33 39.85
C GLU A 53 -13.92 -28.87 40.68
N SER A 54 -12.92 -29.74 40.90
CA SER A 54 -11.68 -29.36 41.61
C SER A 54 -10.92 -28.24 40.91
N ARG A 55 -10.95 -28.21 39.57
CA ARG A 55 -10.26 -27.18 38.78
C ARG A 55 -11.01 -25.84 38.82
N VAL A 56 -12.34 -25.87 38.84
CA VAL A 56 -13.17 -24.67 39.02
C VAL A 56 -12.94 -24.08 40.40
N GLU A 57 -12.92 -24.90 41.45
CA GLU A 57 -12.66 -24.44 42.83
C GLU A 57 -11.27 -23.80 42.98
N GLU A 58 -10.24 -24.39 42.33
CA GLU A 58 -8.89 -23.80 42.29
C GLU A 58 -8.87 -22.43 41.58
N LEU A 59 -9.58 -22.30 40.47
CA LEU A 59 -9.68 -21.05 39.70
C LEU A 59 -10.47 -19.97 40.47
N GLU A 60 -11.58 -20.34 41.10
CA GLU A 60 -12.37 -19.43 41.94
C GLU A 60 -11.54 -18.93 43.14
N ARG A 61 -10.72 -19.80 43.73
CA ARG A 61 -9.79 -19.41 44.80
C ARG A 61 -8.73 -18.44 44.31
N LEU A 62 -8.17 -18.65 43.12
CA LEU A 62 -7.21 -17.74 42.48
C LEU A 62 -7.84 -16.39 42.15
N VAL A 63 -9.07 -16.37 41.62
CA VAL A 63 -9.82 -15.14 41.33
C VAL A 63 -10.12 -14.37 42.61
N SER A 64 -10.51 -15.08 43.68
CA SER A 64 -10.78 -14.47 45.00
C SER A 64 -9.50 -13.89 45.63
N GLN A 65 -8.33 -14.49 45.40
CA GLN A 65 -7.05 -13.95 45.86
C GLN A 65 -6.58 -12.73 45.07
N LEU A 66 -7.04 -12.58 43.82
CA LEU A 66 -6.73 -11.43 42.97
C LEU A 66 -7.69 -10.24 43.18
N GLN A 67 -8.79 -10.43 43.90
CA GLN A 67 -9.72 -9.35 44.28
C GLN A 67 -9.34 -8.76 45.65
N ILE A 68 -8.51 -7.71 45.65
CA ILE A 68 -8.31 -6.84 46.83
C ILE A 68 -9.60 -6.03 47.05
N PRO A 69 -10.13 -5.90 48.29
CA PRO A 69 -11.41 -5.24 48.53
C PRO A 69 -11.32 -3.74 48.26
N SER A 70 -12.16 -3.27 47.34
CA SER A 70 -12.43 -1.85 47.12
C SER A 70 -13.66 -1.46 47.94
N ALA A 71 -13.45 -0.75 49.06
CA ALA A 71 -14.51 -0.05 49.76
C ALA A 71 -13.98 1.29 50.28
N GLU A 72 -14.30 2.38 49.57
CA GLU A 72 -15.23 3.40 50.04
C GLU A 72 -15.40 4.51 48.98
N ARG A 73 -16.67 4.83 48.70
CA ARG A 73 -17.09 5.92 47.79
C ARG A 73 -16.92 7.26 48.49
N ALA A 74 -16.37 8.25 47.79
CA ALA A 74 -16.73 9.65 47.98
C ALA A 74 -16.74 10.37 46.63
N SER A 75 -17.77 11.18 46.43
CA SER A 75 -18.25 11.79 45.18
C SER A 75 -17.27 12.76 44.52
N GLY A 76 -17.26 12.75 43.18
CA GLY A 76 -16.71 13.83 42.36
C GLY A 76 -16.39 13.35 40.96
N SER A 77 -17.15 13.83 39.96
CA SER A 77 -16.92 13.59 38.52
C SER A 77 -15.52 13.99 38.05
N PRO A 78 -14.87 13.18 37.18
CA PRO A 78 -14.10 13.77 36.08
C PRO A 78 -14.15 12.97 34.76
N GLN A 79 -13.90 13.71 33.68
CA GLN A 79 -13.81 13.34 32.26
C GLN A 79 -12.91 12.12 31.95
N PRO A 80 -13.10 11.40 30.82
CA PRO A 80 -12.13 10.41 30.38
C PRO A 80 -10.93 11.08 29.71
N GLY A 81 -9.93 11.39 30.53
CA GLY A 81 -8.55 11.57 30.11
C GLY A 81 -7.81 10.23 30.01
N SER A 82 -6.85 10.20 29.10
CA SER A 82 -5.77 9.21 28.88
C SER A 82 -5.45 8.22 30.00
N PRO A 83 -5.14 6.94 29.69
CA PRO A 83 -4.73 5.95 30.68
C PRO A 83 -3.39 6.35 31.33
N LYS A 84 -3.37 6.44 32.67
CA LYS A 84 -2.13 6.58 33.45
C LYS A 84 -1.33 5.26 33.42
N PRO A 85 0.02 5.32 33.41
CA PRO A 85 0.86 4.13 33.36
C PRO A 85 0.83 3.37 34.69
N ARG A 86 0.59 2.06 34.62
CA ARG A 86 0.83 1.12 35.72
C ARG A 86 2.34 1.08 36.02
N SER A 87 2.71 1.27 37.29
CA SER A 87 4.08 1.04 37.78
C SER A 87 4.40 -0.46 37.78
N GLY A 88 4.83 -0.97 36.62
CA GLY A 88 5.49 -2.27 36.48
C GLY A 88 7.01 -2.13 36.46
N LEU A 89 7.71 -3.25 36.64
CA LEU A 89 9.19 -3.39 36.53
C LEU A 89 9.76 -2.56 35.36
N PRO A 90 10.98 -1.98 35.51
CA PRO A 90 11.57 -1.18 34.45
C PRO A 90 11.62 -2.03 33.17
N PRO A 91 11.02 -1.58 32.06
CA PRO A 91 11.16 -2.29 30.80
C PRO A 91 12.66 -2.37 30.53
N ALA A 92 13.15 -3.53 30.06
CA ALA A 92 14.48 -3.63 29.48
C ALA A 92 14.58 -2.54 28.42
N SER A 93 15.21 -1.42 28.76
CA SER A 93 15.02 -0.18 28.02
C SER A 93 15.76 -0.30 26.70
N PHE A 94 15.04 -0.20 25.59
CA PHE A 94 15.67 -0.09 24.29
C PHE A 94 16.64 1.12 24.29
N GLN A 95 17.90 0.88 23.94
CA GLN A 95 18.99 1.86 24.04
C GLN A 95 19.29 2.59 22.73
N GLY A 96 18.50 2.38 21.67
CA GLY A 96 18.75 2.92 20.33
C GLY A 96 19.45 1.93 19.39
N LEU A 97 19.67 2.37 18.14
CA LEU A 97 20.31 1.59 17.09
C LEU A 97 21.81 1.41 17.39
N LYS A 98 22.40 0.28 16.97
CA LYS A 98 23.83 -0.02 17.17
C LYS A 98 24.48 -0.45 15.86
N PHE A 99 25.80 -0.33 15.77
CA PHE A 99 26.57 -0.99 14.72
C PHE A 99 26.88 -2.43 15.14
N ASP A 100 26.78 -3.36 14.21
CA ASP A 100 27.28 -4.72 14.38
C ASP A 100 28.79 -4.81 14.13
N GLY A 101 29.36 -6.01 14.26
CA GLY A 101 30.79 -6.26 14.02
C GLY A 101 31.23 -6.09 12.56
N GLN A 102 30.29 -5.92 11.62
CA GLN A 102 30.52 -5.69 10.20
C GLN A 102 30.29 -4.23 9.80
N GLY A 103 29.89 -3.37 10.73
CA GLY A 103 29.61 -1.95 10.49
C GLY A 103 28.20 -1.66 9.98
N SER A 104 27.31 -2.66 9.96
CA SER A 104 25.90 -2.50 9.58
C SER A 104 25.08 -2.02 10.78
N ILE A 105 24.06 -1.22 10.52
CA ILE A 105 23.16 -0.72 11.57
C ILE A 105 22.12 -1.80 11.87
N THR A 106 22.06 -2.22 13.13
CA THR A 106 21.16 -3.27 13.59
C THR A 106 20.38 -2.82 14.83
N TYR A 107 19.28 -3.52 15.08
CA TYR A 107 18.50 -3.42 16.29
C TYR A 107 18.22 -4.82 16.86
N HIS A 108 18.48 -4.98 18.15
CA HIS A 108 18.21 -6.22 18.88
C HIS A 108 17.40 -5.93 20.14
N GLY A 109 16.19 -6.50 20.20
CA GLY A 109 15.35 -6.46 21.39
C GLY A 109 15.94 -7.30 22.54
N ALA A 110 15.37 -7.15 23.74
CA ALA A 110 15.87 -7.78 24.97
C ALA A 110 15.89 -9.33 24.94
N THR A 111 15.15 -9.95 24.03
CA THR A 111 15.12 -11.40 23.81
C THR A 111 16.19 -11.91 22.84
N SER A 112 16.93 -11.02 22.19
CA SER A 112 17.92 -11.37 21.18
C SER A 112 19.17 -12.01 21.79
N PHE A 113 19.76 -13.00 21.12
CA PHE A 113 21.07 -13.56 21.47
C PHE A 113 22.19 -12.50 21.46
N PHE A 114 21.99 -11.43 20.68
CA PHE A 114 22.90 -10.29 20.59
C PHE A 114 22.70 -9.26 21.72
N HIS A 115 21.81 -9.53 22.68
CA HIS A 115 21.59 -8.71 23.85
C HIS A 115 21.79 -9.54 25.14
N LEU A 116 22.89 -9.31 25.85
CA LEU A 116 23.11 -9.93 27.15
C LEU A 116 22.39 -9.10 28.24
N PRO A 117 21.51 -9.70 29.07
CA PRO A 117 20.85 -8.98 30.16
C PRO A 117 21.90 -8.49 31.18
N ASN A 118 22.16 -7.18 31.21
CA ASN A 118 23.03 -6.58 32.21
C ASN A 118 22.21 -5.90 33.31
N ALA A 119 22.58 -6.14 34.57
CA ALA A 119 21.92 -5.57 35.76
C ALA A 119 22.20 -4.07 35.99
N THR A 120 23.03 -3.44 35.16
CA THR A 120 23.29 -2.00 35.20
C THR A 120 22.19 -1.27 34.44
N SER A 121 21.13 -0.89 35.15
CA SER A 121 20.10 -0.01 34.62
C SER A 121 20.62 1.42 34.53
N ASP A 122 21.25 1.76 33.41
CA ASP A 122 21.27 3.17 33.02
C ASP A 122 19.82 3.58 32.78
N LYS A 123 19.34 4.52 33.59
CA LYS A 123 17.97 5.04 33.45
C LYS A 123 17.80 5.52 32.00
N PRO A 124 16.71 5.15 31.30
CA PRO A 124 16.43 5.69 29.98
C PRO A 124 16.34 7.20 30.12
N SER A 125 17.33 7.90 29.58
CA SER A 125 17.30 9.35 29.47
C SER A 125 16.27 9.67 28.42
N THR A 126 15.08 10.10 28.85
CA THR A 126 14.01 10.54 27.97
C THR A 126 14.46 11.86 27.36
N VAL A 127 14.88 11.84 26.09
CA VAL A 127 15.10 13.08 25.36
C VAL A 127 13.72 13.64 25.02
N THR A 128 13.39 14.83 25.54
CA THR A 128 12.22 15.58 25.09
C THR A 128 12.40 15.90 23.60
N VAL A 129 11.64 15.21 22.75
CA VAL A 129 11.59 15.48 21.31
C VAL A 129 10.86 16.80 21.12
N THR A 130 11.60 17.90 21.04
CA THR A 130 11.10 19.14 20.44
C THR A 130 10.93 18.92 18.94
N ASP A 131 9.85 19.45 18.36
CA ASP A 131 9.61 19.42 16.91
C ASP A 131 10.85 20.00 16.18
N PRO A 132 11.62 19.17 15.45
CA PRO A 132 12.85 19.61 14.81
C PRO A 132 12.59 20.69 13.76
N SER A 133 11.41 20.68 13.13
CA SER A 133 11.08 21.53 11.99
C SER A 133 11.05 23.03 12.33
N ALA A 134 10.74 23.38 13.59
CA ALA A 134 10.71 24.76 14.08
C ALA A 134 11.96 25.15 14.90
N SER A 135 12.93 24.24 15.04
CA SER A 135 14.19 24.51 15.73
C SER A 135 15.20 25.19 14.81
N LEU A 136 16.04 26.08 15.35
CA LEU A 136 17.14 26.70 14.59
C LEU A 136 18.09 25.67 13.96
N ASP A 137 18.20 24.48 14.56
CA ASP A 137 19.02 23.39 14.04
C ASP A 137 18.34 22.66 12.87
N GLY A 138 17.01 22.46 12.92
CA GLY A 138 16.25 21.87 11.82
C GLY A 138 16.29 22.70 10.55
N GLU A 139 16.17 24.02 10.65
CA GLU A 139 16.28 24.92 9.49
C GLU A 139 17.69 24.88 8.87
N ARG A 140 18.74 24.76 9.69
CA ARG A 140 20.11 24.60 9.18
C ARG A 140 20.30 23.27 8.46
N ILE A 141 19.73 22.19 9.00
CA ILE A 141 19.75 20.87 8.35
C ILE A 141 19.01 20.94 7.01
N ARG A 142 17.81 21.53 7.00
CA ARG A 142 17.00 21.78 5.80
C ARG A 142 17.82 22.47 4.71
N GLN A 143 18.46 23.59 5.04
CA GLN A 143 19.28 24.36 4.11
C GLN A 143 20.45 23.54 3.54
N ARG A 144 21.13 22.72 4.35
CA ARG A 144 22.20 21.84 3.88
C ARG A 144 21.69 20.78 2.90
N LEU A 145 20.58 20.12 3.24
CA LEU A 145 19.97 19.08 2.39
C LEU A 145 19.52 19.65 1.05
N VAL A 146 18.77 20.76 1.07
CA VAL A 146 18.29 21.44 -0.15
C VAL A 146 19.45 21.91 -1.01
N SER A 147 20.49 22.50 -0.41
CA SER A 147 21.68 22.93 -1.14
C SER A 147 22.41 21.75 -1.80
N ASN A 148 22.54 20.61 -1.10
CA ASN A 148 23.11 19.40 -1.68
C ASN A 148 22.22 18.87 -2.82
N ALA A 149 20.91 18.80 -2.61
CA ALA A 149 19.95 18.34 -3.61
C ALA A 149 20.04 19.16 -4.90
N TRP A 150 20.08 20.49 -4.81
CA TRP A 150 20.28 21.36 -5.99
C TRP A 150 21.62 21.16 -6.67
N HIS A 151 22.69 20.94 -5.89
CA HIS A 151 24.01 20.63 -6.46
C HIS A 151 23.98 19.33 -7.26
N GLN A 152 23.45 18.25 -6.69
CA GLN A 152 23.33 16.97 -7.40
C GLN A 152 22.40 17.10 -8.61
N ARG A 153 21.31 17.86 -8.50
CA ARG A 153 20.37 18.11 -9.60
C ARG A 153 21.01 18.84 -10.78
N ALA A 154 21.91 19.77 -10.52
CA ALA A 154 22.64 20.51 -11.56
C ALA A 154 23.61 19.60 -12.35
N LEU A 155 24.14 18.55 -11.70
CA LEU A 155 24.98 17.54 -12.34
C LEU A 155 24.13 16.48 -13.09
N GLU A 156 22.88 16.30 -12.66
CA GLU A 156 21.89 15.37 -13.24
C GLU A 156 21.30 15.83 -14.60
N THR A 157 22.15 16.09 -15.58
CA THR A 157 21.68 16.35 -16.95
C THR A 157 21.30 15.07 -17.68
N PHE A 158 21.86 13.92 -17.26
CA PHE A 158 21.87 12.65 -18.01
C PHE A 158 22.23 12.84 -19.48
N ALA A 159 22.89 13.93 -19.86
CA ALA A 159 23.08 14.29 -21.26
C ALA A 159 23.90 13.23 -21.99
N GLU A 160 24.86 12.64 -21.28
CA GLU A 160 25.76 11.58 -21.72
C GLU A 160 25.18 10.18 -21.57
N THR A 161 24.04 10.03 -20.87
CA THR A 161 23.36 8.74 -20.76
C THR A 161 22.73 8.39 -22.11
N PRO A 162 23.07 7.24 -22.73
CA PRO A 162 22.54 6.87 -24.02
C PRO A 162 21.03 6.57 -23.94
N GLU A 163 20.33 6.77 -25.06
CA GLU A 163 18.98 6.23 -25.21
C GLU A 163 19.05 4.70 -25.39
N PRO A 164 18.09 3.92 -24.85
CA PRO A 164 16.83 4.33 -24.21
C PRO A 164 16.91 4.63 -22.70
N PHE A 165 18.08 4.45 -22.07
CA PHE A 165 18.24 4.54 -20.61
C PHE A 165 17.86 5.92 -20.06
N ARG A 166 18.26 6.98 -20.75
CA ARG A 166 17.95 8.36 -20.36
C ARG A 166 16.45 8.63 -20.34
N PHE A 167 15.73 8.24 -21.37
CA PHE A 167 14.27 8.38 -21.42
C PHE A 167 13.58 7.56 -20.32
N LEU A 168 14.04 6.34 -20.05
CA LEU A 168 13.51 5.49 -18.98
C LEU A 168 13.73 6.12 -17.58
N LEU A 169 14.92 6.65 -17.30
CA LEU A 169 15.20 7.34 -16.04
C LEU A 169 14.34 8.61 -15.89
N LYS A 170 14.21 9.42 -16.96
CA LYS A 170 13.31 10.58 -16.96
C LYS A 170 11.84 10.18 -16.72
N THR A 171 11.41 9.05 -17.29
CA THR A 171 10.08 8.48 -17.05
C THR A 171 9.90 8.13 -15.57
N HIS A 172 10.88 7.46 -14.94
CA HIS A 172 10.85 7.15 -13.52
C HIS A 172 10.68 8.40 -12.65
N TRP A 173 11.53 9.40 -12.86
CA TRP A 173 11.51 10.63 -12.06
C TRP A 173 10.25 11.48 -12.27
N CYS A 174 9.65 11.42 -13.46
CA CYS A 174 8.44 12.17 -13.78
C CYS A 174 7.16 11.52 -13.25
N TRP A 175 7.02 10.21 -13.41
CA TRP A 175 5.74 9.51 -13.23
C TRP A 175 5.68 8.60 -12.02
N ILE A 176 6.82 8.10 -11.53
CA ILE A 176 6.87 7.07 -10.47
C ILE A 176 7.34 7.68 -9.15
N GLN A 177 8.49 8.36 -9.18
CA GLN A 177 9.15 8.87 -7.98
C GLN A 177 8.23 9.76 -7.11
N PRO A 178 7.51 10.75 -7.64
CA PRO A 178 6.70 11.65 -6.80
C PRO A 178 5.57 10.95 -6.04
N LEU A 179 5.12 9.78 -6.52
CA LEU A 179 4.06 9.00 -5.88
C LEU A 179 4.55 8.23 -4.67
N PHE A 180 5.69 7.56 -4.81
CA PHE A 180 6.12 6.56 -3.86
C PHE A 180 7.33 6.97 -3.04
N ASN A 181 8.15 7.91 -3.53
CA ASN A 181 9.39 8.35 -2.88
C ASN A 181 10.28 7.18 -2.39
N PHE A 182 10.33 6.06 -3.14
CA PHE A 182 11.17 4.92 -2.77
C PHE A 182 12.65 5.29 -2.79
N VAL A 183 13.08 6.04 -3.81
CA VAL A 183 14.49 6.39 -4.05
C VAL A 183 14.71 7.86 -3.72
N TYR A 184 15.71 8.18 -2.91
CA TYR A 184 16.07 9.58 -2.67
C TYR A 184 16.99 10.06 -3.81
N ARG A 185 16.42 10.85 -4.73
CA ARG A 185 17.03 11.22 -6.01
C ARG A 185 18.43 11.84 -5.87
N PRO A 186 18.70 12.82 -4.98
CA PRO A 186 20.03 13.41 -4.86
C PRO A 186 21.12 12.38 -4.54
N ALA A 187 20.86 11.51 -3.57
CA ALA A 187 21.81 10.47 -3.18
C ALA A 187 21.98 9.42 -4.27
N PHE A 188 20.89 8.99 -4.92
CA PHE A 188 20.96 8.04 -6.02
C PHE A 188 21.80 8.58 -7.18
N THR A 189 21.55 9.82 -7.62
CA THR A 189 22.27 10.43 -8.74
C THR A 189 23.76 10.50 -8.45
N ARG A 190 24.14 11.00 -7.27
CA ARG A 190 25.53 11.07 -6.84
C ARG A 190 26.17 9.69 -6.81
N ASP A 191 25.51 8.74 -6.16
CA ASP A 191 26.07 7.42 -5.90
C ASP A 191 26.09 6.53 -7.14
N MET A 192 25.29 6.84 -8.16
CA MET A 192 25.38 6.20 -9.47
C MET A 192 26.71 6.51 -10.17
N GLU A 193 27.26 7.72 -10.00
CA GLU A 193 28.53 8.12 -10.62
C GLU A 193 29.76 7.55 -9.89
N VAL A 194 29.68 7.45 -8.56
CA VAL A 194 30.81 7.05 -7.70
C VAL A 194 30.69 5.64 -7.13
N SER A 195 29.66 4.88 -7.53
CA SER A 195 29.30 3.58 -6.94
C SER A 195 29.15 3.64 -5.41
N GLY A 196 28.38 4.64 -4.95
CA GLY A 196 28.14 4.90 -3.53
C GLY A 196 27.06 4.00 -2.89
N PRO A 197 26.82 4.14 -1.57
CA PRO A 197 25.96 3.25 -0.79
C PRO A 197 24.46 3.32 -1.13
N TYR A 198 23.99 4.37 -1.79
CA TYR A 198 22.60 4.58 -2.19
C TYR A 198 22.32 4.22 -3.66
N TYR A 199 23.24 3.49 -4.28
CA TYR A 199 23.13 2.96 -5.63
C TYR A 199 23.43 1.46 -5.67
N SER A 200 22.75 0.73 -6.54
CA SER A 200 23.16 -0.61 -6.96
C SER A 200 22.70 -0.89 -8.39
N HIS A 201 23.39 -1.81 -9.08
CA HIS A 201 22.96 -2.24 -10.41
C HIS A 201 21.59 -2.90 -10.39
N ALA A 202 21.21 -3.59 -9.29
CA ALA A 202 19.87 -4.15 -9.12
C ALA A 202 18.81 -3.03 -9.09
N LEU A 203 19.08 -1.94 -8.38
CA LEU A 203 18.19 -0.79 -8.28
C LEU A 203 18.03 -0.09 -9.63
N LEU A 204 19.13 0.22 -10.32
CA LEU A 204 19.09 0.84 -11.65
C LEU A 204 18.27 0.00 -12.64
N ASN A 205 18.58 -1.30 -12.75
CA ASN A 205 17.84 -2.22 -13.61
C ASN A 205 16.34 -2.26 -13.27
N THR A 206 16.00 -2.19 -11.98
CA THR A 206 14.60 -2.17 -11.55
C THR A 206 13.91 -0.86 -11.93
N MET A 207 14.58 0.29 -11.77
CA MET A 207 14.04 1.59 -12.19
C MET A 207 13.76 1.63 -13.70
N LEU A 208 14.69 1.09 -14.50
CA LEU A 208 14.53 0.93 -15.94
C LEU A 208 13.37 -0.02 -16.26
N SER A 209 13.37 -1.20 -15.64
CA SER A 209 12.37 -2.24 -15.88
C SER A 209 10.94 -1.78 -15.57
N HIS A 210 10.76 -1.08 -14.44
CA HIS A 210 9.46 -0.55 -14.07
C HIS A 210 9.00 0.51 -15.08
N SER A 211 9.92 1.34 -15.58
CA SER A 211 9.60 2.45 -16.49
C SER A 211 9.15 2.03 -17.90
N ILE A 212 9.55 0.83 -18.35
CA ILE A 212 9.26 0.32 -19.71
C ILE A 212 7.77 0.38 -20.06
N ARG A 213 6.87 0.08 -19.12
CA ARG A 213 5.43 -0.04 -19.41
C ARG A 213 4.81 1.25 -19.96
N TRP A 214 5.38 2.39 -19.62
CA TRP A 214 4.98 3.71 -20.11
C TRP A 214 5.63 4.06 -21.46
N CYS A 215 6.67 3.32 -21.85
CA CYS A 215 7.48 3.61 -23.03
C CYS A 215 7.14 2.71 -24.24
N ARG A 216 6.43 1.59 -24.04
CA ARG A 216 6.08 0.62 -25.10
C ARG A 216 5.34 1.22 -26.30
N LYS A 217 4.60 2.31 -26.10
CA LYS A 217 3.88 3.05 -27.16
C LYS A 217 4.44 4.45 -27.39
N SER A 218 5.65 4.72 -26.91
CA SER A 218 6.32 6.00 -27.05
C SER A 218 7.24 6.03 -28.26
N GLN A 219 7.81 7.20 -28.54
CA GLN A 219 8.80 7.42 -29.60
C GLN A 219 10.07 6.54 -29.46
N ILE A 220 10.37 6.02 -28.27
CA ILE A 220 11.56 5.19 -28.03
C ILE A 220 11.31 3.68 -28.15
N SER A 221 10.10 3.24 -28.53
CA SER A 221 9.75 1.81 -28.57
C SER A 221 10.73 0.98 -29.41
N HIS A 222 11.15 1.51 -30.56
CA HIS A 222 12.14 0.87 -31.44
C HIS A 222 13.52 0.67 -30.80
N LEU A 223 13.90 1.55 -29.85
CA LEU A 223 15.17 1.46 -29.12
C LEU A 223 15.14 0.41 -28.00
N LEU A 224 13.95 -0.11 -27.65
CA LEU A 224 13.80 -1.16 -26.63
C LEU A 224 13.98 -2.57 -27.22
N VAL A 225 13.85 -2.73 -28.54
CA VAL A 225 13.92 -4.04 -29.23
C VAL A 225 15.23 -4.79 -28.93
N PRO A 226 16.43 -4.16 -28.95
CA PRO A 226 17.68 -4.84 -28.60
C PRO A 226 17.72 -5.38 -27.16
N TYR A 227 16.88 -4.83 -26.29
CA TYR A 227 16.78 -5.21 -24.87
C TYR A 227 15.60 -6.14 -24.59
N GLU A 228 15.12 -6.86 -25.61
CA GLU A 228 13.94 -7.73 -25.54
C GLU A 228 12.69 -6.96 -25.04
N ASP A 229 12.46 -5.77 -25.61
CA ASP A 229 11.43 -4.82 -25.17
C ASP A 229 11.53 -4.46 -23.67
N GLY A 230 12.76 -4.57 -23.14
CA GLY A 230 13.19 -4.27 -21.78
C GLY A 230 13.01 -5.42 -20.76
N GLU A 231 12.64 -6.63 -21.20
CA GLU A 231 12.62 -7.82 -20.33
C GLU A 231 14.00 -8.14 -19.72
N VAL A 232 15.09 -7.77 -20.42
CA VAL A 232 16.47 -7.92 -19.92
C VAL A 232 16.67 -7.21 -18.58
N PHE A 233 16.20 -5.97 -18.44
CA PHE A 233 16.37 -5.20 -17.20
C PHE A 233 15.64 -5.86 -16.03
N SER A 234 14.44 -6.39 -16.29
CA SER A 234 13.62 -7.14 -15.32
C SER A 234 14.37 -8.38 -14.81
N ARG A 235 14.99 -9.12 -15.74
CA ARG A 235 15.75 -10.35 -15.45
C ARG A 235 17.02 -10.05 -14.66
N GLN A 236 17.79 -9.05 -15.08
CA GLN A 236 19.02 -8.64 -14.43
C GLN A 236 18.76 -8.10 -13.02
N ALA A 237 17.74 -7.25 -12.85
CA ALA A 237 17.31 -6.76 -11.54
C ALA A 237 17.08 -7.90 -10.53
N ARG A 238 16.30 -8.92 -10.92
CA ARG A 238 16.02 -10.07 -10.04
C ARG A 238 17.25 -10.92 -9.77
N SER A 239 18.09 -11.17 -10.78
CA SER A 239 19.33 -11.93 -10.59
C SER A 239 20.22 -11.26 -9.56
N LEU A 240 20.54 -9.98 -9.76
CA LEU A 240 21.40 -9.20 -8.89
C LEU A 240 20.83 -9.09 -7.47
N LEU A 241 19.53 -8.82 -7.35
CA LEU A 241 18.84 -8.77 -6.06
C LEU A 241 18.99 -10.08 -5.27
N PHE A 242 18.75 -11.23 -5.91
CA PHE A 242 18.84 -12.51 -5.20
C PHE A 242 20.29 -12.95 -4.95
N ASP A 243 21.24 -12.50 -5.78
CA ASP A 243 22.67 -12.68 -5.53
C ASP A 243 23.11 -11.87 -4.29
N GLU A 244 22.69 -10.60 -4.15
CA GLU A 244 22.89 -9.76 -2.98
C GLU A 244 22.32 -10.43 -1.71
N LEU A 245 21.04 -10.83 -1.75
CA LEU A 245 20.37 -11.47 -0.61
C LEU A 245 21.01 -12.80 -0.21
N ARG A 246 21.46 -13.60 -1.19
CA ARG A 246 22.17 -14.86 -0.94
C ARG A 246 23.51 -14.64 -0.23
N SER A 247 24.17 -13.51 -0.49
CA SER A 247 25.41 -13.15 0.20
C SER A 247 25.19 -12.70 1.65
N GLY A 248 23.92 -12.52 2.07
CA GLY A 248 23.57 -12.01 3.39
C GLY A 248 23.69 -10.50 3.53
N GLN A 249 23.91 -9.78 2.42
CA GLN A 249 23.98 -8.32 2.41
C GLN A 249 22.58 -7.75 2.19
N SER A 250 22.12 -6.92 3.14
CA SER A 250 20.92 -6.10 2.99
C SER A 250 21.33 -4.62 3.00
N SER A 251 20.76 -3.85 2.08
CA SER A 251 21.06 -2.42 1.94
C SER A 251 19.80 -1.63 1.62
N ILE A 252 19.89 -0.30 1.72
CA ILE A 252 18.80 0.59 1.30
C ILE A 252 18.45 0.38 -0.19
N PRO A 253 19.40 0.30 -1.14
CA PRO A 253 19.12 -0.08 -2.52
C PRO A 253 18.38 -1.41 -2.68
N THR A 254 18.71 -2.43 -1.85
CA THR A 254 18.01 -3.73 -1.87
C THR A 254 16.52 -3.57 -1.52
N VAL A 255 16.18 -2.76 -0.51
CA VAL A 255 14.79 -2.45 -0.14
C VAL A 255 14.08 -1.69 -1.27
N GLN A 256 14.74 -0.67 -1.83
CA GLN A 256 14.20 0.15 -2.92
C GLN A 256 13.89 -0.69 -4.17
N THR A 257 14.79 -1.62 -4.50
CA THR A 257 14.64 -2.60 -5.57
C THR A 257 13.40 -3.47 -5.34
N LEU A 258 13.24 -4.02 -4.14
CA LEU A 258 12.08 -4.85 -3.78
C LEU A 258 10.75 -4.09 -3.87
N LEU A 259 10.71 -2.83 -3.42
CA LEU A 259 9.50 -2.00 -3.50
C LEU A 259 9.10 -1.71 -4.95
N LEU A 260 10.06 -1.34 -5.81
CA LEU A 260 9.79 -1.08 -7.22
C LEU A 260 9.36 -2.36 -7.97
N LEU A 261 10.03 -3.49 -7.74
CA LEU A 261 9.61 -4.78 -8.29
C LEU A 261 8.20 -5.15 -7.80
N SER A 262 7.91 -4.92 -6.51
CA SER A 262 6.59 -5.20 -5.96
C SER A 262 5.48 -4.42 -6.68
N ALA A 263 5.66 -3.12 -6.88
CA ALA A 263 4.71 -2.27 -7.60
C ALA A 263 4.57 -2.65 -9.08
N GLN A 264 5.67 -3.02 -9.73
CA GLN A 264 5.68 -3.54 -11.08
C GLN A 264 4.85 -4.84 -11.19
N GLU A 265 5.17 -5.84 -10.39
CA GLU A 265 4.48 -7.15 -10.37
C GLU A 265 3.00 -7.02 -10.03
N CYS A 266 2.66 -6.11 -9.11
CA CYS A 266 1.27 -5.86 -8.73
C CYS A 266 0.45 -5.40 -9.93
N SER A 267 0.98 -4.49 -10.73
CA SER A 267 0.29 -3.97 -11.91
C SER A 267 0.21 -4.99 -13.05
N TYR A 268 1.19 -5.90 -13.16
CA TYR A 268 1.14 -7.03 -14.08
C TYR A 268 0.17 -8.14 -13.65
N GLY A 269 -0.30 -8.13 -12.40
CA GLY A 269 -1.21 -9.13 -11.85
C GLY A 269 -0.50 -10.33 -11.24
N ASN A 270 0.83 -10.29 -11.08
CA ASN A 270 1.64 -11.31 -10.42
C ASN A 270 1.56 -11.15 -8.90
N ARG A 271 0.38 -11.44 -8.34
CA ARG A 271 0.02 -11.18 -6.93
C ARG A 271 1.01 -11.78 -5.93
N THR A 272 1.51 -12.98 -6.20
CA THR A 272 2.47 -13.68 -5.32
C THR A 272 3.80 -12.95 -5.26
N GLN A 273 4.40 -12.61 -6.41
CA GLN A 273 5.67 -11.89 -6.43
C GLN A 273 5.52 -10.50 -5.82
N ALA A 274 4.45 -9.79 -6.19
CA ALA A 274 4.14 -8.47 -5.64
C ALA A 274 4.13 -8.50 -4.10
N TRP A 275 3.37 -9.44 -3.51
CA TRP A 275 3.26 -9.55 -2.06
C TRP A 275 4.57 -9.99 -1.39
N LEU A 276 5.27 -10.97 -1.96
CA LEU A 276 6.52 -11.46 -1.38
C LEU A 276 7.61 -10.38 -1.40
N TYR A 277 7.77 -9.66 -2.51
CA TYR A 277 8.75 -8.56 -2.60
C TYR A 277 8.45 -7.44 -1.58
N SER A 278 7.18 -7.07 -1.42
CA SER A 278 6.78 -6.14 -0.36
C SER A 278 7.12 -6.68 1.04
N GLY A 279 6.74 -7.92 1.35
CA GLY A 279 7.03 -8.52 2.66
C GLY A 279 8.53 -8.61 2.96
N MET A 280 9.35 -8.91 1.95
CA MET A 280 10.81 -8.87 2.07
C MET A 280 11.30 -7.45 2.38
N ALA A 281 10.84 -6.45 1.64
CA ALA A 281 11.19 -5.05 1.90
C ALA A 281 10.82 -4.63 3.33
N PHE A 282 9.62 -4.98 3.80
CA PHE A 282 9.13 -4.63 5.14
C PHE A 282 9.97 -5.28 6.25
N ARG A 283 10.38 -6.54 6.08
CA ARG A 283 11.29 -7.19 7.03
C ARG A 283 12.70 -6.61 6.99
N LEU A 284 13.18 -6.19 5.82
CA LEU A 284 14.51 -5.61 5.68
C LEU A 284 14.60 -4.19 6.27
N ILE A 285 13.54 -3.37 6.22
CA ILE A 285 13.57 -2.08 6.93
C ILE A 285 13.58 -2.26 8.46
N GLU A 286 12.99 -3.33 8.98
CA GLU A 286 13.10 -3.68 10.40
C GLU A 286 14.52 -4.13 10.75
N ASP A 287 15.11 -4.99 9.91
CA ASP A 287 16.50 -5.47 10.04
C ASP A 287 17.51 -4.32 10.04
N LEU A 288 17.35 -3.37 9.12
CA LEU A 288 18.18 -2.16 8.97
C LEU A 288 17.89 -1.08 10.04
N GLY A 289 16.95 -1.32 10.96
CA GLY A 289 16.56 -0.38 12.02
C GLY A 289 15.86 0.89 11.53
N ILE A 290 15.35 0.90 10.29
CA ILE A 290 14.71 2.06 9.65
C ILE A 290 13.36 2.39 10.29
N CYS A 291 12.68 1.38 10.86
CA CYS A 291 11.42 1.56 11.61
C CYS A 291 11.58 2.33 12.94
N ILE A 292 12.79 2.73 13.31
CA ILE A 292 13.10 3.36 14.59
C ILE A 292 13.71 4.74 14.35
N ASP A 293 13.13 5.75 14.99
CA ASP A 293 13.74 7.07 15.09
C ASP A 293 14.88 7.06 16.11
N GLY A 294 16.09 6.75 15.63
CA GLY A 294 17.30 6.69 16.45
C GLY A 294 17.60 7.99 17.21
N GLN A 295 17.13 9.14 16.72
CA GLN A 295 17.36 10.45 17.36
C GLN A 295 16.69 10.56 18.74
N LYS A 296 15.70 9.71 19.03
CA LYS A 296 15.02 9.66 20.34
C LYS A 296 15.86 9.01 21.44
N TYR A 297 16.99 8.39 21.09
CA TYR A 297 17.79 7.57 22.01
C TYR A 297 19.24 8.06 22.06
N ALA A 298 19.67 8.50 23.24
CA ALA A 298 21.02 9.04 23.45
C ALA A 298 22.16 8.05 23.10
N GLY A 299 21.90 6.74 23.23
CA GLY A 299 22.85 5.67 22.90
C GLY A 299 22.79 5.17 21.45
N SER A 300 21.96 5.78 20.60
CA SER A 300 21.81 5.37 19.20
C SER A 300 23.01 5.79 18.35
N VAL A 301 23.26 5.03 17.27
CA VAL A 301 24.17 5.41 16.18
C VAL A 301 23.88 6.84 15.72
N ARG A 302 24.95 7.64 15.57
CA ARG A 302 24.90 8.97 14.96
C ARG A 302 24.93 8.83 13.44
N LEU A 303 23.78 9.06 12.83
CA LEU A 303 23.60 9.10 11.38
C LEU A 303 23.86 10.51 10.84
N SER A 304 24.25 10.61 9.57
CA SER A 304 24.30 11.91 8.88
C SER A 304 22.89 12.45 8.63
N ASP A 305 22.76 13.75 8.41
CA ASP A 305 21.47 14.37 8.06
C ASP A 305 20.84 13.75 6.82
N GLU A 306 21.66 13.42 5.81
CA GLU A 306 21.22 12.78 4.57
C GLU A 306 20.75 11.34 4.82
N ASP A 307 21.47 10.56 5.63
CA ASP A 307 21.04 9.20 5.99
C ASP A 307 19.69 9.21 6.74
N ILE A 308 19.50 10.18 7.65
CA ILE A 308 18.25 10.35 8.39
C ILE A 308 17.11 10.65 7.42
N GLU A 309 17.32 11.57 6.48
CA GLU A 309 16.33 11.94 5.46
C GLU A 309 15.95 10.73 4.58
N ILE A 310 16.94 9.98 4.10
CA ILE A 310 16.72 8.78 3.26
C ILE A 310 15.94 7.72 4.03
N ARG A 311 16.33 7.42 5.27
CA ARG A 311 15.67 6.41 6.11
C ARG A 311 14.25 6.81 6.46
N ARG A 312 14.00 8.09 6.78
CA ARG A 312 12.65 8.62 7.04
C ARG A 312 11.75 8.46 5.82
N ARG A 313 12.21 8.89 4.64
CA ARG A 313 11.48 8.72 3.39
C ARG A 313 11.16 7.26 3.16
N LEU A 314 12.16 6.39 3.20
CA LEU A 314 11.99 4.97 2.91
C LEU A 314 11.01 4.27 3.88
N PHE A 315 11.04 4.61 5.18
CA PHE A 315 10.02 4.13 6.13
C PHE A 315 8.61 4.51 5.69
N TRP A 316 8.38 5.79 5.40
CA TRP A 316 7.07 6.29 5.01
C TRP A 316 6.63 5.77 3.64
N SER A 317 7.57 5.51 2.73
CA SER A 317 7.31 4.88 1.44
C SER A 317 6.89 3.43 1.61
N CYS A 318 7.56 2.66 2.49
CA CYS A 318 7.14 1.31 2.86
C CYS A 318 5.78 1.32 3.54
N TYR A 319 5.55 2.24 4.50
CA TYR A 319 4.29 2.36 5.21
C TYR A 319 3.13 2.64 4.24
N PHE A 320 3.28 3.61 3.35
CA PHE A 320 2.29 3.91 2.32
C PHE A 320 2.04 2.71 1.41
N TRP A 321 3.12 2.10 0.88
CA TRP A 321 3.00 0.98 -0.04
C TRP A 321 2.36 -0.26 0.59
N ASP A 322 2.65 -0.57 1.85
CA ASP A 322 2.00 -1.65 2.63
C ASP A 322 0.47 -1.51 2.62
N LYS A 323 -0.06 -0.29 2.72
CA LYS A 323 -1.51 -0.05 2.71
C LYS A 323 -2.08 -0.15 1.30
N MET A 324 -1.34 0.36 0.31
CA MET A 324 -1.76 0.26 -1.10
C MET A 324 -1.78 -1.19 -1.59
N ILE A 325 -0.74 -1.98 -1.33
CA ILE A 325 -0.71 -3.38 -1.76
C ILE A 325 -1.73 -4.24 -0.99
N SER A 326 -1.94 -3.95 0.30
CA SER A 326 -2.99 -4.57 1.12
C SER A 326 -4.38 -4.31 0.56
N LEU A 327 -4.65 -3.07 0.15
CA LEU A 327 -5.89 -2.70 -0.55
C LEU A 327 -6.06 -3.48 -1.87
N TYR A 328 -5.05 -3.50 -2.72
CA TYR A 328 -5.17 -4.14 -4.04
C TYR A 328 -5.38 -5.65 -3.96
N LEU A 329 -4.79 -6.30 -2.96
CA LEU A 329 -4.84 -7.75 -2.80
C LEU A 329 -5.89 -8.21 -1.78
N GLY A 330 -6.58 -7.30 -1.09
CA GLY A 330 -7.56 -7.60 -0.06
C GLY A 330 -6.94 -8.32 1.14
N ARG A 331 -5.81 -7.80 1.65
CA ARG A 331 -5.04 -8.38 2.75
C ARG A 331 -4.86 -7.37 3.88
N SER A 332 -4.52 -7.84 5.08
CA SER A 332 -4.23 -6.96 6.21
C SER A 332 -2.84 -6.33 6.08
N PRO A 333 -2.70 -5.02 6.38
CA PRO A 333 -1.42 -4.34 6.40
C PRO A 333 -0.53 -4.85 7.55
N THR A 334 0.78 -4.78 7.36
CA THR A 334 1.78 -5.33 8.28
C THR A 334 2.48 -4.26 9.11
N LEU A 335 2.80 -3.12 8.51
CA LEU A 335 3.58 -2.07 9.16
C LEU A 335 2.70 -1.22 10.06
N GLN A 336 3.10 -1.05 11.31
CA GLN A 336 2.40 -0.19 12.27
C GLN A 336 3.17 1.11 12.51
N HIS A 337 2.44 2.20 12.73
CA HIS A 337 3.02 3.48 13.13
C HIS A 337 2.91 3.60 14.66
N SER A 338 4.04 3.85 15.33
CA SER A 338 4.12 3.89 16.79
C SER A 338 5.04 4.99 17.27
N SER A 339 5.13 5.17 18.60
CA SER A 339 5.97 6.21 19.22
C SER A 339 7.47 6.08 18.90
N VAL A 340 7.94 4.88 18.55
CA VAL A 340 9.35 4.65 18.16
C VAL A 340 9.60 4.94 16.68
N SER A 341 8.55 5.04 15.87
CA SER A 341 8.67 5.23 14.42
C SER A 341 9.22 6.61 14.04
N PRO A 342 9.79 6.75 12.82
CA PRO A 342 10.22 8.03 12.28
C PRO A 342 9.07 9.03 12.15
N PRO A 343 9.28 10.32 12.45
CA PRO A 343 8.26 11.35 12.28
C PRO A 343 7.94 11.60 10.79
N GLN A 344 6.75 12.14 10.51
CA GLN A 344 6.33 12.58 9.16
C GLN A 344 6.94 13.93 8.77
N ILE A 345 8.24 14.08 8.95
CA ILE A 345 8.96 15.31 8.63
C ILE A 345 10.01 14.99 7.57
N MET A 346 9.86 15.62 6.40
CA MET A 346 10.81 15.58 5.31
C MET A 346 11.50 16.94 5.26
N LEU A 347 12.80 16.97 5.56
CA LEU A 347 13.55 18.23 5.62
C LEU A 347 14.09 18.63 4.25
N ASP A 348 14.28 17.70 3.32
CA ASP A 348 14.57 18.09 1.95
C ASP A 348 13.28 18.45 1.20
N ASP A 349 13.04 19.76 1.03
CA ASP A 349 11.92 20.29 0.26
C ASP A 349 12.32 20.72 -1.17
N SER A 350 13.48 20.31 -1.69
CA SER A 350 13.98 20.77 -3.00
C SER A 350 12.98 20.51 -4.13
N ALA A 351 12.33 19.34 -4.11
CA ALA A 351 11.37 18.89 -5.11
C ALA A 351 9.97 19.53 -4.96
N GLU A 352 9.75 20.40 -3.98
CA GLU A 352 8.49 21.11 -3.78
C GLU A 352 8.24 22.13 -4.88
N ASN A 353 9.26 22.92 -5.21
CA ASN A 353 9.17 24.02 -6.17
C ASN A 353 9.77 23.68 -7.54
N GLU A 354 10.22 22.43 -7.75
CA GLU A 354 10.69 21.98 -9.06
C GLU A 354 9.58 22.09 -10.11
N LEU A 355 9.94 22.56 -11.31
CA LEU A 355 9.01 22.60 -12.43
C LEU A 355 8.78 21.17 -12.94
N TRP A 356 7.51 20.79 -12.98
CA TRP A 356 7.02 19.52 -13.50
C TRP A 356 6.37 19.72 -14.86
N SER A 357 6.70 18.83 -15.79
CA SER A 357 6.09 18.73 -17.10
C SER A 357 6.01 17.25 -17.48
N PRO A 358 4.93 16.79 -18.13
CA PRO A 358 4.75 15.39 -18.47
C PRO A 358 5.82 14.92 -19.45
N HIS A 359 6.60 13.93 -19.04
CA HIS A 359 7.63 13.35 -19.90
C HIS A 359 7.03 12.28 -20.83
N GLY A 360 7.32 12.38 -22.14
CA GLY A 360 6.93 11.40 -23.14
C GLY A 360 5.49 11.52 -23.65
N VAL A 361 4.72 12.52 -23.21
CA VAL A 361 3.40 12.84 -23.77
C VAL A 361 3.59 13.66 -25.04
N VAL A 362 2.94 13.23 -26.13
CA VAL A 362 2.96 13.95 -27.42
C VAL A 362 1.65 14.72 -27.55
N TYR A 363 1.75 16.03 -27.71
CA TYR A 363 0.62 16.92 -27.92
C TYR A 363 0.44 17.23 -29.42
N PRO A 364 -0.79 17.45 -29.90
CA PRO A 364 -1.03 17.94 -31.24
C PRO A 364 -0.38 19.31 -31.48
N GLU A 365 -0.10 19.65 -32.74
CA GLU A 365 0.48 20.95 -33.10
C GLU A 365 -0.35 22.12 -32.53
N GLY A 366 0.34 23.07 -31.89
CA GLY A 366 -0.26 24.24 -31.25
C GLY A 366 -0.81 24.01 -29.83
N MET A 367 -0.74 22.79 -29.30
CA MET A 367 -1.04 22.50 -27.90
C MET A 367 0.23 22.20 -27.12
N GLU A 368 0.39 22.82 -25.95
CA GLU A 368 1.49 22.55 -25.02
C GLU A 368 0.98 22.48 -23.58
N TYR A 369 1.63 21.64 -22.78
CA TYR A 369 1.42 21.61 -21.33
C TYR A 369 2.27 22.70 -20.68
N ALA A 370 1.63 23.60 -19.94
CA ALA A 370 2.35 24.64 -19.21
C ALA A 370 3.04 24.01 -17.97
N PRO A 371 4.37 24.11 -17.82
CA PRO A 371 5.05 23.57 -16.64
C PRO A 371 4.47 24.15 -15.34
N THR A 372 4.24 23.28 -14.36
CA THR A 372 3.65 23.64 -13.06
C THR A 372 4.60 23.25 -11.92
N GLN A 373 4.39 23.79 -10.72
CA GLN A 373 5.16 23.33 -9.55
C GLN A 373 4.80 21.89 -9.21
N ALA A 374 5.82 21.07 -8.92
CA ALA A 374 5.63 19.66 -8.67
C ALA A 374 4.89 19.40 -7.34
N HIS A 375 5.18 20.16 -6.27
CA HIS A 375 4.64 19.92 -4.93
C HIS A 375 4.86 18.47 -4.44
N SER A 376 5.96 17.83 -4.84
CA SER A 376 6.17 16.40 -4.64
C SER A 376 6.25 16.03 -3.16
N ILE A 377 6.83 16.91 -2.33
CA ILE A 377 7.09 16.64 -0.92
C ILE A 377 5.81 16.83 -0.10
N SER A 378 5.14 17.98 -0.25
CA SER A 378 3.85 18.22 0.38
C SER A 378 2.84 17.13 0.00
N CYS A 379 2.77 16.75 -1.29
CA CYS A 379 1.87 15.71 -1.75
C CYS A 379 2.17 14.35 -1.10
N PHE A 380 3.44 13.94 -1.05
CA PHE A 380 3.82 12.67 -0.44
C PHE A 380 3.52 12.63 1.06
N VAL A 381 3.82 13.70 1.81
CA VAL A 381 3.48 13.80 3.25
C VAL A 381 1.96 13.66 3.45
N ARG A 382 1.16 14.31 2.59
CA ARG A 382 -0.31 14.20 2.64
C ARG A 382 -0.80 12.79 2.28
N MET A 383 -0.15 12.08 1.34
CA MET A 383 -0.42 10.66 1.06
C MET A 383 -0.15 9.77 2.28
N CYS A 384 0.98 9.98 2.97
CA CYS A 384 1.33 9.24 4.18
C CYS A 384 0.28 9.46 5.29
N GLN A 385 -0.11 10.70 5.55
CA GLN A 385 -1.17 11.04 6.52
C GLN A 385 -2.50 10.38 6.18
N LEU A 386 -2.90 10.45 4.91
CA LEU A 386 -4.12 9.80 4.43
C LEU A 386 -4.06 8.28 4.61
N SER A 387 -2.88 7.67 4.44
CA SER A 387 -2.69 6.23 4.62
C SER A 387 -2.81 5.76 6.07
N GLU A 388 -2.56 6.63 7.06
CA GLU A 388 -2.78 6.30 8.47
C GLU A 388 -4.26 6.20 8.81
N ILE A 389 -5.08 7.15 8.30
CA ILE A 389 -6.54 7.08 8.38
C ILE A 389 -7.01 5.79 7.72
N PHE A 390 -6.50 5.50 6.52
CA PHE A 390 -6.87 4.31 5.77
C PHE A 390 -6.43 3.00 6.43
N ASN A 391 -5.31 2.99 7.17
CA ASN A 391 -4.91 1.84 7.96
C ASN A 391 -5.99 1.44 8.97
N GLN A 392 -6.61 2.41 9.65
CA GLN A 392 -7.70 2.14 10.60
C GLN A 392 -8.92 1.53 9.88
N ILE A 393 -9.24 2.03 8.69
CA ILE A 393 -10.31 1.48 7.84
C ILE A 393 -10.02 0.02 7.49
N LEU A 394 -8.78 -0.30 7.09
CA LEU A 394 -8.40 -1.67 6.74
C LEU A 394 -8.51 -2.64 7.93
N ILE A 395 -8.01 -2.27 9.10
CA ILE A 395 -7.94 -3.18 10.25
C ILE A 395 -9.26 -3.33 11.02
N HIS A 396 -10.19 -2.37 10.89
CA HIS A 396 -11.48 -2.41 11.60
C HIS A 396 -12.67 -2.77 10.70
N ILE A 397 -12.70 -2.27 9.46
CA ILE A 397 -13.85 -2.47 8.56
C ILE A 397 -13.62 -3.64 7.59
N TYR A 398 -12.37 -3.85 7.18
CA TYR A 398 -12.00 -4.90 6.21
C TYR A 398 -11.18 -6.02 6.85
N ASP A 399 -11.29 -6.20 8.17
CA ASP A 399 -10.65 -7.30 8.87
C ASP A 399 -11.14 -8.66 8.34
N PRO A 400 -10.26 -9.48 7.74
CA PRO A 400 -10.65 -10.78 7.22
C PRO A 400 -11.08 -11.77 8.31
N LEU A 401 -10.65 -11.58 9.55
CA LEU A 401 -11.03 -12.43 10.68
C LEU A 401 -12.39 -12.05 11.26
N GLN A 402 -12.91 -10.85 10.93
CA GLN A 402 -14.15 -10.30 11.47
C GLN A 402 -14.19 -10.33 13.00
N GLU A 403 -13.03 -10.11 13.65
CA GLU A 403 -12.93 -10.13 15.12
C GLU A 403 -13.41 -8.82 15.75
N ASN A 404 -13.52 -7.76 14.94
CA ASN A 404 -13.99 -6.46 15.38
C ASN A 404 -15.47 -6.49 15.77
N SER A 405 -15.76 -5.99 16.97
CA SER A 405 -17.12 -5.77 17.47
C SER A 405 -17.86 -4.69 16.68
N GLU A 406 -19.20 -4.71 16.74
CA GLU A 406 -20.03 -3.65 16.12
C GLU A 406 -19.68 -2.25 16.67
N ASP A 407 -19.30 -2.16 17.95
CA ASP A 407 -18.88 -0.91 18.59
C ASP A 407 -17.54 -0.39 18.04
N GLU A 408 -16.58 -1.29 17.78
CA GLU A 408 -15.31 -0.93 17.14
C GLU A 408 -15.51 -0.47 15.69
N ILE A 409 -16.38 -1.14 14.94
CA ILE A 409 -16.75 -0.73 13.58
C ILE A 409 -17.43 0.63 13.60
N GLN A 410 -18.40 0.86 14.48
CA GLN A 410 -19.11 2.14 14.60
C GLN A 410 -18.18 3.28 15.06
N THR A 411 -17.25 2.98 15.97
CA THR A 411 -16.20 3.91 16.39
C THR A 411 -15.30 4.26 15.21
N CYS A 412 -14.85 3.27 14.44
CA CYS A 412 -14.04 3.51 13.24
C CYS A 412 -14.79 4.37 12.22
N LEU A 413 -16.06 4.08 11.94
CA LEU A 413 -16.89 4.88 11.01
C LEU A 413 -16.97 6.34 11.41
N THR A 414 -17.20 6.60 12.69
CA THR A 414 -17.36 7.96 13.22
C THR A 414 -16.03 8.70 13.20
N VAL A 415 -14.99 8.11 13.80
CA VAL A 415 -13.68 8.74 13.95
C VAL A 415 -12.99 8.94 12.59
N GLN A 416 -12.98 7.92 11.74
CA GLN A 416 -12.31 8.03 10.43
C GLN A 416 -13.12 8.86 9.43
N GLY A 417 -14.45 8.90 9.55
CA GLY A 417 -15.29 9.79 8.76
C GLY A 417 -15.01 11.27 9.04
N GLU A 418 -14.89 11.64 10.32
CA GLU A 418 -14.47 12.99 10.72
C GLU A 418 -13.02 13.28 10.33
N ALA A 419 -12.11 12.31 10.50
CA ALA A 419 -10.71 12.47 10.14
C ALA A 419 -10.52 12.71 8.63
N LEU A 420 -11.24 11.98 7.76
CA LEU A 420 -11.22 12.23 6.30
C LEU A 420 -11.71 13.64 5.97
N LYS A 421 -12.83 14.08 6.58
CA LYS A 421 -13.40 15.41 6.35
C LYS A 421 -12.46 16.52 6.79
N LEU A 422 -11.82 16.38 7.97
CA LEU A 422 -10.82 17.31 8.45
C LEU A 422 -9.58 17.32 7.54
N TRP A 423 -9.09 16.15 7.15
CA TRP A 423 -7.96 16.02 6.24
C TRP A 423 -8.21 16.73 4.90
N TRP A 424 -9.40 16.57 4.31
CA TRP A 424 -9.77 17.26 3.06
C TRP A 424 -9.92 18.78 3.22
N LYS A 425 -10.37 19.23 4.39
CA LYS A 425 -10.47 20.65 4.73
C LYS A 425 -9.08 21.28 4.86
N ASP A 426 -8.14 20.56 5.47
CA ASP A 426 -6.78 21.04 5.75
C ASP A 426 -5.81 20.80 4.58
N LEU A 427 -6.26 20.10 3.52
CA LEU A 427 -5.49 19.90 2.30
C LEU A 427 -5.24 21.26 1.61
N PRO A 428 -3.98 21.64 1.35
CA PRO A 428 -3.65 22.89 0.67
C PRO A 428 -4.32 22.98 -0.71
N SER A 429 -4.72 24.19 -1.12
CA SER A 429 -5.44 24.41 -2.39
C SER A 429 -4.66 23.92 -3.61
N PHE A 430 -3.33 24.06 -3.62
CA PHE A 430 -2.48 23.59 -4.72
C PHE A 430 -2.38 22.06 -4.83
N LEU A 431 -2.82 21.31 -3.81
CA LEU A 431 -2.93 19.85 -3.84
C LEU A 431 -4.38 19.37 -4.02
N LYS A 432 -5.35 20.27 -4.08
CA LYS A 432 -6.77 19.95 -4.01
C LYS A 432 -7.42 20.18 -5.37
N ILE A 433 -8.12 19.17 -5.88
CA ILE A 433 -8.88 19.26 -7.13
C ILE A 433 -10.36 19.27 -6.75
N ASP A 434 -11.02 20.42 -6.90
CA ASP A 434 -12.47 20.52 -6.70
C ASP A 434 -13.20 20.18 -8.02
N PRO A 435 -14.02 19.11 -8.07
CA PRO A 435 -14.78 18.75 -9.25
C PRO A 435 -15.76 19.85 -9.73
N ARG A 436 -16.08 20.84 -8.90
CA ARG A 436 -16.93 21.98 -9.25
C ARG A 436 -16.18 23.09 -9.97
N GLU A 437 -14.87 23.15 -9.79
CA GLU A 437 -13.97 24.17 -10.32
C GLU A 437 -12.76 23.48 -10.98
N MET A 438 -13.05 22.65 -11.99
CA MET A 438 -12.02 21.84 -12.65
C MET A 438 -11.01 22.72 -13.41
N PRO A 439 -9.70 22.49 -13.25
CA PRO A 439 -8.68 23.22 -13.98
C PRO A 439 -8.68 22.84 -15.47
N LEU A 440 -8.22 23.76 -16.31
CA LEU A 440 -8.11 23.54 -17.77
C LEU A 440 -7.12 22.43 -18.13
N GLN A 441 -5.99 22.36 -17.42
CA GLN A 441 -4.99 21.32 -17.57
C GLN A 441 -4.86 20.55 -16.26
N CYS A 442 -4.67 19.24 -16.37
CA CYS A 442 -4.49 18.38 -15.21
C CYS A 442 -3.22 18.74 -14.43
N PRO A 443 -3.26 18.84 -13.09
CA PRO A 443 -2.05 18.96 -12.28
C PRO A 443 -1.17 17.70 -12.39
N PRO A 444 0.07 17.73 -11.84
CA PRO A 444 0.94 16.57 -11.79
C PRO A 444 0.26 15.28 -11.31
N SER A 445 0.63 14.14 -11.92
CA SER A 445 -0.04 12.83 -11.72
C SER A 445 -0.17 12.39 -10.26
N HIS A 446 0.81 12.71 -9.41
CA HIS A 446 0.75 12.39 -7.99
C HIS A 446 -0.30 13.19 -7.22
N ILE A 447 -0.55 14.45 -7.60
CA ILE A 447 -1.64 15.25 -7.03
C ILE A 447 -3.00 14.66 -7.42
N VAL A 448 -3.16 14.27 -8.69
CA VAL A 448 -4.37 13.58 -9.19
C VAL A 448 -4.61 12.30 -8.40
N THR A 449 -3.54 11.52 -8.21
CA THR A 449 -3.59 10.26 -7.45
C THR A 449 -4.01 10.50 -6.01
N LEU A 450 -3.46 11.51 -5.34
CA LEU A 450 -3.84 11.87 -3.97
C LEU A 450 -5.35 12.12 -3.84
N ASN A 451 -5.92 12.92 -4.74
CA ASN A 451 -7.34 13.25 -4.73
C ASN A 451 -8.22 12.02 -5.01
N CYS A 452 -7.84 11.17 -5.97
CA CYS A 452 -8.53 9.92 -6.25
C CYS A 452 -8.47 8.93 -5.07
N LEU A 453 -7.34 8.87 -4.35
CA LEU A 453 -7.20 8.02 -3.15
C LEU A 453 -8.09 8.51 -2.01
N TYR A 454 -8.19 9.81 -1.78
CA TYR A 454 -9.12 10.37 -0.79
C TYR A 454 -10.56 9.90 -1.02
N HIS A 455 -11.06 10.05 -2.25
CA HIS A 455 -12.40 9.60 -2.61
C HIS A 455 -12.54 8.08 -2.55
N THR A 456 -11.51 7.34 -2.94
CA THR A 456 -11.49 5.87 -2.84
C THR A 456 -11.61 5.41 -1.40
N PHE A 457 -10.85 6.01 -0.47
CA PHE A 457 -10.91 5.64 0.95
C PHE A 457 -12.22 6.07 1.60
N THR A 458 -12.80 7.18 1.16
CA THR A 458 -14.16 7.60 1.56
C THR A 458 -15.21 6.57 1.14
N ILE A 459 -15.13 6.06 -0.11
CA ILE A 459 -16.00 4.98 -0.57
C ILE A 459 -15.79 3.73 0.28
N LEU A 460 -14.55 3.34 0.54
CA LEU A 460 -14.25 2.13 1.31
C LEU A 460 -14.72 2.23 2.78
N LEU A 461 -14.69 3.41 3.38
CA LEU A 461 -15.24 3.64 4.72
C LEU A 461 -16.75 3.32 4.78
N TYR A 462 -17.52 3.86 3.84
CA TYR A 462 -18.99 3.86 3.91
C TYR A 462 -19.65 2.70 3.16
N ARG A 463 -19.01 2.15 2.12
CA ARG A 463 -19.59 1.12 1.25
C ARG A 463 -20.05 -0.14 2.00
N PRO A 464 -19.32 -0.70 2.98
CA PRO A 464 -19.78 -1.89 3.70
C PRO A 464 -21.11 -1.68 4.44
N MET A 465 -21.38 -0.45 4.89
CA MET A 465 -22.62 -0.07 5.58
C MET A 465 -23.85 -0.07 4.67
N LEU A 466 -23.65 -0.06 3.34
CA LEU A 466 -24.76 -0.11 2.38
C LEU A 466 -25.40 -1.49 2.29
N PHE A 467 -24.70 -2.54 2.75
CA PHE A 467 -25.16 -3.93 2.69
C PHE A 467 -25.58 -4.50 4.04
N GLN A 468 -25.20 -3.85 5.15
CA GLN A 468 -25.43 -4.35 6.49
C GLN A 468 -26.92 -4.23 6.82
N ARG A 469 -27.66 -5.36 6.72
CA ARG A 469 -28.98 -5.52 7.32
C ARG A 469 -28.77 -6.06 8.72
N SER A 470 -28.97 -5.25 9.74
CA SER A 470 -29.00 -5.77 11.11
C SER A 470 -30.25 -6.64 11.27
N GLU A 471 -30.08 -7.93 11.56
CA GLU A 471 -31.21 -8.82 11.89
C GLU A 471 -31.82 -8.46 13.27
N VAL A 472 -31.09 -7.68 14.08
CA VAL A 472 -31.43 -7.34 15.48
C VAL A 472 -32.07 -5.95 15.58
N THR A 473 -31.77 -5.05 14.65
CA THR A 473 -32.38 -3.71 14.59
C THR A 473 -32.85 -3.43 13.17
N ASP A 474 -34.13 -3.09 13.01
CA ASP A 474 -34.77 -2.73 11.73
C ASP A 474 -34.25 -1.37 11.17
N GLN A 475 -33.00 -1.01 11.49
CA GLN A 475 -32.37 0.24 11.12
C GLN A 475 -31.96 0.19 9.65
N LYS A 476 -32.58 1.06 8.85
CA LYS A 476 -32.19 1.29 7.47
C LYS A 476 -30.78 1.91 7.42
N PRO A 477 -29.99 1.63 6.37
CA PRO A 477 -28.71 2.29 6.15
C PRO A 477 -28.87 3.81 6.18
N ASP A 478 -27.93 4.53 6.82
CA ASP A 478 -27.93 6.00 6.79
C ASP A 478 -27.85 6.46 5.32
N PRO A 479 -28.86 7.21 4.81
CA PRO A 479 -28.84 7.71 3.44
C PRO A 479 -27.61 8.58 3.14
N ASN A 480 -27.00 9.21 4.15
CA ASN A 480 -25.81 10.02 3.97
C ASN A 480 -24.61 9.20 3.49
N HIS A 481 -24.44 7.95 3.95
CA HIS A 481 -23.35 7.08 3.51
C HIS A 481 -23.40 6.79 2.01
N LEU A 482 -24.60 6.59 1.47
CA LEU A 482 -24.81 6.39 0.04
C LEU A 482 -24.46 7.66 -0.75
N VAL A 483 -24.90 8.83 -0.27
CA VAL A 483 -24.59 10.13 -0.89
C VAL A 483 -23.09 10.38 -0.94
N GLU A 484 -22.37 10.12 0.15
CA GLU A 484 -20.90 10.28 0.21
C GLU A 484 -20.19 9.35 -0.79
N CYS A 485 -20.68 8.10 -0.94
CA CYS A 485 -20.13 7.15 -1.92
C CYS A 485 -20.37 7.59 -3.38
N ILE A 486 -21.59 8.01 -3.72
CA ILE A 486 -21.94 8.46 -5.09
C ILE A 486 -21.20 9.74 -5.43
N SER A 487 -21.12 10.69 -4.50
CA SER A 487 -20.38 11.94 -4.65
C SER A 487 -18.89 11.67 -4.91
N SER A 488 -18.28 10.79 -4.10
CA SER A 488 -16.89 10.39 -4.26
C SER A 488 -16.64 9.64 -5.58
N ALA A 489 -17.53 8.72 -5.96
CA ALA A 489 -17.42 7.99 -7.22
C ALA A 489 -17.51 8.93 -8.44
N THR A 490 -18.40 9.91 -8.39
CA THR A 490 -18.55 10.93 -9.44
C THR A 490 -17.30 11.81 -9.54
N SER A 491 -16.73 12.20 -8.39
CA SER A 491 -15.49 12.99 -8.31
C SER A 491 -14.31 12.24 -8.92
N ILE A 492 -14.16 10.95 -8.62
CA ILE A 492 -13.11 10.09 -9.21
C ILE A 492 -13.20 10.10 -10.74
N ILE A 493 -14.40 9.91 -11.30
CA ILE A 493 -14.58 9.87 -12.76
C ILE A 493 -14.28 11.23 -13.41
N ALA A 494 -14.69 12.34 -12.80
CA ALA A 494 -14.39 13.67 -13.32
C ALA A 494 -12.88 13.97 -13.30
N ILE A 495 -12.18 13.64 -12.20
CA ILE A 495 -10.74 13.82 -12.06
C ILE A 495 -9.99 12.90 -13.04
N PHE A 496 -10.44 11.67 -13.21
CA PHE A 496 -9.85 10.72 -14.14
C PHE A 496 -10.04 11.14 -15.61
N ASP A 497 -11.21 11.67 -15.97
CA ASP A 497 -11.46 12.22 -17.31
C ASP A 497 -10.51 13.40 -17.61
N LEU A 498 -10.29 14.30 -16.66
CA LEU A 498 -9.29 15.38 -16.78
C LEU A 498 -7.87 14.83 -16.99
N PHE A 499 -7.49 13.78 -16.25
CA PHE A 499 -6.20 13.10 -16.41
C PHE A 499 -6.04 12.55 -17.83
N CYS A 500 -7.02 11.78 -18.31
CA CYS A 500 -7.01 11.20 -19.66
C CYS A 500 -6.99 12.27 -20.75
N LYS A 501 -7.74 13.37 -20.59
CA LYS A 501 -7.72 14.50 -21.54
C LYS A 501 -6.36 15.19 -21.62
N THR A 502 -5.61 15.23 -20.51
CA THR A 502 -4.34 15.98 -20.45
C THR A 502 -3.12 15.12 -20.78
N PHE A 503 -3.09 13.86 -20.34
CA PHE A 503 -1.91 12.98 -20.46
C PHE A 503 -2.16 11.72 -21.30
N GLY A 504 -3.42 11.46 -21.68
CA GLY A 504 -3.82 10.19 -22.25
C GLY A 504 -3.81 9.05 -21.23
N ASP A 505 -4.02 7.83 -21.74
CA ASP A 505 -4.22 6.65 -20.88
C ASP A 505 -2.92 5.88 -20.60
N SER A 506 -1.90 6.11 -21.43
CA SER A 506 -0.64 5.36 -21.37
C SER A 506 0.05 5.52 -20.03
N TYR A 507 -0.05 6.71 -19.41
CA TYR A 507 0.60 7.09 -18.15
C TYR A 507 -0.22 6.81 -16.89
N CYS A 508 -1.35 6.12 -17.03
CA CYS A 508 -2.19 5.77 -15.89
C CYS A 508 -1.49 4.77 -14.96
N ILE A 509 -1.35 5.14 -13.69
CA ILE A 509 -0.85 4.24 -12.64
C ILE A 509 -1.96 3.34 -12.09
N LEU A 510 -1.56 2.26 -11.41
CA LEU A 510 -2.51 1.31 -10.83
C LEU A 510 -3.50 1.96 -9.84
N SER A 511 -3.05 2.91 -9.01
CA SER A 511 -3.91 3.58 -8.01
C SER A 511 -5.09 4.32 -8.66
N LEU A 512 -4.86 4.99 -9.79
CA LEU A 512 -5.92 5.67 -10.55
C LEU A 512 -6.89 4.65 -11.17
N SER A 513 -6.35 3.59 -11.77
CA SER A 513 -7.17 2.50 -12.33
C SER A 513 -8.04 1.83 -11.26
N TYR A 514 -7.48 1.58 -10.06
CA TYR A 514 -8.20 1.02 -8.94
C TYR A 514 -9.29 1.97 -8.42
N SER A 515 -9.03 3.29 -8.42
CA SER A 515 -10.02 4.30 -8.05
C SER A 515 -11.22 4.27 -9.00
N VAL A 516 -10.98 4.20 -10.32
CA VAL A 516 -12.05 4.07 -11.34
C VAL A 516 -12.84 2.77 -11.16
N TYR A 517 -12.17 1.65 -10.88
CA TYR A 517 -12.84 0.39 -10.54
C TYR A 517 -13.74 0.53 -9.30
N THR A 518 -13.24 1.20 -8.25
CA THR A 518 -14.00 1.44 -7.02
C THR A 518 -15.24 2.30 -7.30
N ALA A 519 -15.10 3.36 -8.11
CA ALA A 519 -16.22 4.18 -8.56
C ALA A 519 -17.25 3.38 -9.38
N ALA A 520 -16.79 2.57 -10.35
CA ALA A 520 -17.64 1.69 -11.15
C ALA A 520 -18.49 0.75 -10.28
N SER A 521 -17.89 0.24 -9.20
CA SER A 521 -18.60 -0.62 -8.25
C SER A 521 -19.73 0.10 -7.52
N ILE A 522 -19.64 1.42 -7.27
CA ILE A 522 -20.71 2.20 -6.67
C ILE A 522 -21.85 2.45 -7.67
N PHE A 523 -21.54 2.77 -8.92
CA PHE A 523 -22.57 2.93 -9.95
C PHE A 523 -23.34 1.63 -10.18
N LEU A 524 -22.66 0.47 -10.16
CA LEU A 524 -23.33 -0.83 -10.18
C LEU A 524 -24.30 -1.01 -9.00
N LEU A 525 -23.88 -0.62 -7.78
CA LEU A 525 -24.75 -0.71 -6.60
C LEU A 525 -25.96 0.21 -6.70
N GLN A 526 -25.79 1.40 -7.25
CA GLN A 526 -26.88 2.33 -7.50
C GLN A 526 -27.92 1.73 -8.46
N LEU A 527 -27.48 1.08 -9.54
CA LEU A 527 -28.37 0.39 -10.48
C LEU A 527 -29.08 -0.82 -9.82
N GLN A 528 -28.40 -1.55 -8.93
CA GLN A 528 -28.98 -2.66 -8.17
C GLN A 528 -30.06 -2.21 -7.19
N ALA A 529 -29.93 -1.01 -6.60
CA ALA A 529 -30.86 -0.48 -5.62
C ALA A 529 -32.19 0.03 -6.22
N GLY A 530 -32.47 -0.26 -7.50
CA GLY A 530 -33.72 0.11 -8.18
C GLY A 530 -33.61 1.37 -9.05
N MET A 531 -32.41 1.92 -9.25
CA MET A 531 -32.16 3.01 -10.21
C MET A 531 -31.71 2.48 -11.59
N SER A 532 -32.11 1.27 -11.97
CA SER A 532 -31.62 0.54 -13.15
C SER A 532 -31.80 1.27 -14.49
N GLN A 533 -32.62 2.32 -14.54
CA GLN A 533 -32.87 3.15 -15.73
C GLN A 533 -32.31 4.58 -15.62
N ASP A 534 -31.48 4.89 -14.61
CA ASP A 534 -30.81 6.18 -14.53
C ASP A 534 -29.73 6.28 -15.61
N GLU A 535 -30.06 6.97 -16.70
CA GLU A 535 -29.20 7.19 -17.87
C GLU A 535 -27.84 7.79 -17.49
N GLN A 536 -27.82 8.68 -16.48
CA GLN A 536 -26.57 9.31 -16.04
C GLN A 536 -25.65 8.29 -15.33
N THR A 537 -26.21 7.43 -14.49
CA THR A 537 -25.46 6.37 -13.81
C THR A 537 -24.95 5.32 -14.81
N LEU A 538 -25.78 4.96 -15.80
CA LEU A 538 -25.36 4.07 -16.88
C LEU A 538 -24.22 4.66 -17.72
N ALA A 539 -24.28 5.95 -18.06
CA ALA A 539 -23.23 6.65 -18.79
C ALA A 539 -21.90 6.67 -18.01
N ARG A 540 -21.95 6.98 -16.71
CA ARG A 540 -20.76 6.95 -15.82
C ARG A 540 -20.16 5.54 -15.70
N LEU A 541 -21.00 4.52 -15.57
CA LEU A 541 -20.55 3.13 -15.53
C LEU A 541 -19.89 2.72 -16.86
N LYS A 542 -20.51 3.08 -17.99
CA LYS A 542 -19.95 2.82 -19.33
C LYS A 542 -18.60 3.52 -19.52
N PHE A 543 -18.48 4.78 -19.11
CA PHE A 543 -17.21 5.51 -19.13
C PHE A 543 -16.15 4.80 -18.28
N SER A 544 -16.52 4.32 -17.09
CA SER A 544 -15.61 3.62 -16.19
C SER A 544 -15.07 2.33 -16.83
N ILE A 545 -15.95 1.51 -17.41
CA ILE A 545 -15.57 0.27 -18.11
C ILE A 545 -14.67 0.56 -19.30
N TYR A 546 -15.06 1.53 -20.12
CA TYR A 546 -14.28 1.95 -21.29
C TYR A 546 -12.87 2.42 -20.90
N SER A 547 -12.77 3.22 -19.83
CA SER A 547 -11.51 3.69 -19.27
C SER A 547 -10.64 2.54 -18.78
N LEU A 548 -11.22 1.61 -18.00
CA LEU A 548 -10.52 0.43 -17.48
C LEU A 548 -10.00 -0.49 -18.60
N GLU A 549 -10.73 -0.64 -19.70
CA GLU A 549 -10.29 -1.42 -20.87
C GLU A 549 -9.06 -0.80 -21.54
N ARG A 550 -8.99 0.52 -21.66
CA ARG A 550 -7.85 1.20 -22.29
C ARG A 550 -6.58 1.13 -21.42
N VAL A 551 -6.71 1.35 -20.11
CA VAL A 551 -5.58 1.32 -19.18
C VAL A 551 -5.08 -0.10 -18.88
N LYS A 552 -5.84 -1.15 -19.23
CA LYS A 552 -5.44 -2.56 -19.14
C LYS A 552 -4.09 -2.84 -19.82
N SER A 553 -3.76 -2.09 -20.88
CA SER A 553 -2.47 -2.26 -21.56
C SER A 553 -1.26 -1.86 -20.71
N THR A 554 -1.42 -0.88 -19.82
CA THR A 554 -0.39 -0.45 -18.86
C THR A 554 -0.50 -1.19 -17.52
N ASN A 555 -1.73 -1.52 -17.11
CA ASN A 555 -2.05 -2.22 -15.85
C ASN A 555 -2.84 -3.52 -16.11
N PRO A 556 -2.20 -4.61 -16.59
CA PRO A 556 -2.89 -5.86 -16.92
C PRO A 556 -3.75 -6.47 -15.81
N VAL A 557 -3.41 -6.23 -14.53
CA VAL A 557 -4.20 -6.68 -13.38
C VAL A 557 -5.66 -6.23 -13.42
N ILE A 558 -5.96 -5.11 -14.10
CA ILE A 558 -7.30 -4.56 -14.27
C ILE A 558 -8.23 -5.48 -15.06
N ALA A 559 -7.71 -6.41 -15.86
CA ALA A 559 -8.51 -7.44 -16.51
C ALA A 559 -9.39 -8.22 -15.51
N SER A 560 -8.83 -8.55 -14.33
CA SER A 560 -9.59 -9.24 -13.28
C SER A 560 -10.74 -8.40 -12.73
N ALA A 561 -10.55 -7.08 -12.63
CA ALA A 561 -11.58 -6.15 -12.18
C ALA A 561 -12.71 -5.99 -13.22
N LEU A 562 -12.35 -5.91 -14.50
CA LEU A 562 -13.31 -5.88 -15.62
C LEU A 562 -14.15 -7.16 -15.67
N ASP A 563 -13.54 -8.33 -15.48
CA ASP A 563 -14.27 -9.60 -15.43
C ASP A 563 -15.33 -9.62 -14.31
N LEU A 564 -15.02 -9.03 -13.15
CA LEU A 564 -15.98 -8.92 -12.04
C LEU A 564 -17.13 -7.97 -12.38
N ILE A 565 -16.84 -6.82 -13.00
CA ILE A 565 -17.87 -5.88 -13.47
C ILE A 565 -18.77 -6.54 -14.51
N ASN A 566 -18.20 -7.22 -15.51
CA ASN A 566 -18.95 -7.89 -16.57
C ASN A 566 -19.85 -9.01 -16.02
N LYS A 567 -19.37 -9.77 -15.03
CA LYS A 567 -20.19 -10.77 -14.31
C LYS A 567 -21.33 -10.13 -13.52
N ALA A 568 -21.11 -8.95 -12.93
CA ALA A 568 -22.16 -8.23 -12.24
C ALA A 568 -23.21 -7.69 -13.21
N LEU A 569 -22.81 -7.14 -14.36
CA LEU A 569 -23.70 -6.68 -15.42
C LEU A 569 -24.59 -7.80 -15.96
N SER A 570 -24.00 -8.96 -16.28
CA SER A 570 -24.77 -10.11 -16.79
C SER A 570 -25.77 -10.65 -15.78
N LYS A 571 -25.43 -10.64 -14.48
CA LYS A 571 -26.35 -11.04 -13.41
C LYS A 571 -27.54 -10.07 -13.27
N LEU A 572 -27.38 -8.80 -13.63
CA LEU A 572 -28.40 -7.76 -13.53
C LEU A 572 -29.17 -7.53 -14.83
N ASP A 573 -28.82 -8.22 -15.91
CA ASP A 573 -29.39 -8.03 -17.26
C ASP A 573 -29.32 -6.58 -17.76
N ILE A 574 -28.21 -5.90 -17.45
CA ILE A 574 -27.97 -4.50 -17.86
C ILE A 574 -27.24 -4.49 -19.20
N ASP A 575 -27.88 -3.97 -20.24
CA ASP A 575 -27.27 -3.72 -21.54
C ASP A 575 -26.74 -2.28 -21.67
N LEU A 576 -25.46 -2.15 -22.01
CA LEU A 576 -24.77 -0.87 -22.22
C LEU A 576 -24.53 -0.57 -23.72
N SER A 577 -24.96 -1.43 -24.64
CA SER A 577 -24.63 -1.38 -26.06
C SER A 577 -25.17 -0.13 -26.78
N GLY A 578 -26.31 0.42 -26.34
CA GLY A 578 -27.00 1.56 -26.98
C GLY A 578 -26.57 2.98 -26.55
N LEU A 579 -25.73 3.14 -25.52
CA LEU A 579 -25.39 4.47 -24.97
C LEU A 579 -24.17 5.09 -25.68
N SER A 580 -24.19 6.38 -26.03
CA SER A 580 -22.96 7.06 -26.48
C SER A 580 -21.98 7.20 -25.31
N ILE A 581 -20.68 7.03 -25.55
CA ILE A 581 -19.65 7.39 -24.55
C ILE A 581 -19.59 8.92 -24.51
N GLN A 582 -20.42 9.52 -23.65
CA GLN A 582 -20.30 10.94 -23.36
C GLN A 582 -19.19 11.08 -22.33
N SER A 583 -18.04 11.64 -22.74
CA SER A 583 -17.16 12.29 -21.77
C SER A 583 -18.00 13.34 -21.04
N PRO A 584 -17.83 13.55 -19.72
CA PRO A 584 -18.59 14.54 -18.96
C PRO A 584 -18.44 16.01 -19.42
N ASP A 585 -17.88 16.31 -20.60
CA ASP A 585 -18.17 17.54 -21.36
C ASP A 585 -17.75 17.40 -22.86
N PRO A 586 -18.55 17.83 -23.88
CA PRO A 586 -18.29 17.56 -25.31
C PRO A 586 -17.41 18.56 -26.07
N ALA A 587 -16.74 19.51 -25.43
CA ALA A 587 -15.98 20.53 -26.15
C ALA A 587 -14.55 20.08 -26.49
N GLY A 588 -14.44 19.24 -27.54
CA GLY A 588 -13.29 19.21 -28.46
C GLY A 588 -12.05 18.45 -28.03
N TYR A 589 -12.00 17.14 -28.29
CA TYR A 589 -10.73 16.45 -28.53
C TYR A 589 -10.91 15.19 -29.39
N VAL A 590 -10.07 15.07 -30.43
CA VAL A 590 -9.92 13.89 -31.31
C VAL A 590 -8.75 13.08 -30.77
N PRO A 591 -8.87 11.74 -30.59
CA PRO A 591 -7.78 10.92 -30.08
C PRO A 591 -6.54 10.98 -30.99
N PRO A 592 -5.32 10.84 -30.43
CA PRO A 592 -4.11 10.87 -31.24
C PRO A 592 -4.09 9.65 -32.18
N ILE A 593 -4.15 9.93 -33.48
CA ILE A 593 -4.00 8.94 -34.55
C ILE A 593 -2.53 8.48 -34.56
N GLN A 594 -2.34 7.16 -34.52
CA GLN A 594 -1.05 6.51 -34.79
C GLN A 594 -0.59 6.87 -36.21
N GLY A 595 0.53 7.58 -36.34
CA GLY A 595 1.14 7.89 -37.63
C GLY A 595 2.58 7.42 -37.67
N ASP A 596 2.85 6.41 -38.50
CA ASP A 596 4.18 6.01 -38.94
C ASP A 596 4.80 7.13 -39.79
N PHE A 597 5.91 7.73 -39.39
CA PHE A 597 6.78 8.47 -40.31
C PHE A 597 8.27 8.37 -39.94
N ILE A 598 9.03 7.96 -40.96
CA ILE A 598 10.49 7.83 -41.02
C ILE A 598 11.09 9.17 -41.50
N HIS A 599 12.31 9.50 -41.03
CA HIS A 599 13.38 10.38 -41.59
C HIS A 599 13.83 11.56 -40.69
N PRO A 600 15.02 12.16 -40.91
CA PRO A 600 16.37 11.58 -40.84
C PRO A 600 17.27 12.33 -39.83
N VAL A 601 18.34 11.67 -39.40
CA VAL A 601 19.33 12.16 -38.41
C VAL A 601 20.19 13.29 -39.00
N ALA A 602 20.42 14.35 -38.21
CA ALA A 602 21.45 15.37 -38.46
C ALA A 602 22.55 15.27 -37.38
N ASP A 603 23.81 15.30 -37.82
CA ASP A 603 25.00 15.05 -37.00
C ASP A 603 25.29 16.12 -35.92
N PRO A 604 25.90 15.74 -34.78
CA PRO A 604 26.21 16.65 -33.67
C PRO A 604 27.58 17.34 -33.78
N VAL A 605 27.67 18.54 -33.20
CA VAL A 605 28.92 19.28 -32.95
C VAL A 605 29.45 18.90 -31.55
N PRO A 606 30.77 18.66 -31.37
CA PRO A 606 31.30 18.10 -30.13
C PRO A 606 31.68 19.17 -29.11
N ILE A 607 31.25 18.98 -27.86
CA ILE A 607 31.91 19.54 -26.67
C ILE A 607 32.02 18.40 -25.66
N VAL A 608 33.26 18.05 -25.31
CA VAL A 608 33.62 16.95 -24.41
C VAL A 608 33.79 17.48 -22.99
N PRO A 609 33.13 16.86 -22.00
CA PRO A 609 33.72 16.60 -20.70
C PRO A 609 33.96 15.11 -20.46
N GLN A 610 34.86 14.79 -19.54
CA GLN A 610 35.47 13.47 -19.35
C GLN A 610 34.55 12.52 -18.57
N VAL A 611 34.20 11.41 -19.21
CA VAL A 611 33.46 10.25 -18.70
C VAL A 611 34.33 9.43 -17.74
N THR A 612 33.76 8.95 -16.62
CA THR A 612 34.41 7.94 -15.76
C THR A 612 34.17 6.54 -16.30
N LYS A 613 35.22 5.71 -16.26
CA LYS A 613 35.24 4.35 -16.83
C LYS A 613 34.16 3.45 -16.22
N GLU A 614 33.77 3.67 -14.96
CA GLU A 614 32.76 2.85 -14.27
C GLU A 614 31.34 3.02 -14.84
N MET A 615 30.96 4.23 -15.31
CA MET A 615 29.64 4.46 -15.90
C MET A 615 29.47 3.70 -17.22
N LEU A 616 30.51 3.66 -18.06
CA LEU A 616 30.50 2.89 -19.30
C LEU A 616 30.48 1.38 -19.03
N GLU A 617 31.21 0.91 -18.00
CA GLU A 617 31.20 -0.49 -17.59
C GLU A 617 29.79 -0.91 -17.11
N ALA A 618 29.09 -0.05 -16.35
CA ALA A 618 27.70 -0.29 -15.92
C ALA A 618 26.74 -0.51 -17.10
N PHE A 619 26.78 0.35 -18.13
CA PHE A 619 25.91 0.23 -19.30
C PHE A 619 26.33 -0.91 -20.24
N SER A 620 27.63 -1.20 -20.36
CA SER A 620 28.13 -2.33 -21.16
C SER A 620 27.74 -3.70 -20.60
N SER A 621 27.57 -3.82 -19.27
CA SER A 621 27.06 -5.05 -18.63
C SER A 621 25.58 -5.34 -18.93
N LEU A 622 24.86 -4.38 -19.54
CA LEU A 622 23.46 -4.47 -19.94
C LEU A 622 23.28 -4.77 -21.44
N GLU A 623 24.37 -4.89 -22.21
CA GLU A 623 24.31 -5.30 -23.61
C GLU A 623 23.97 -6.82 -23.70
N PRO A 624 23.08 -7.23 -24.63
CA PRO A 624 22.75 -8.63 -24.81
C PRO A 624 24.02 -9.40 -25.22
N VAL A 625 24.46 -10.32 -24.36
CA VAL A 625 25.54 -11.25 -24.67
C VAL A 625 25.12 -12.06 -25.88
N ASP A 626 25.90 -11.94 -26.95
CA ASP A 626 25.71 -12.63 -28.22
C ASP A 626 25.34 -14.10 -28.01
N ALA A 627 24.22 -14.50 -28.63
CA ALA A 627 23.70 -15.86 -28.63
C ALA A 627 24.59 -16.78 -29.49
N THR A 628 25.86 -17.00 -29.10
CA THR A 628 26.77 -17.96 -29.74
C THR A 628 27.79 -18.57 -28.78
N VAL A 629 27.38 -19.02 -27.58
CA VAL A 629 28.15 -20.07 -26.87
C VAL A 629 27.19 -21.08 -26.22
N SER A 630 26.52 -21.88 -27.05
CA SER A 630 26.10 -23.23 -26.66
C SER A 630 27.22 -24.20 -27.06
N ARG A 631 28.12 -24.52 -26.13
CA ARG A 631 28.89 -25.78 -26.06
C ARG A 631 29.83 -25.76 -24.84
N LEU A 632 29.66 -26.79 -23.98
CA LEU A 632 30.51 -27.20 -22.84
C LEU A 632 30.34 -26.27 -21.62
N TRP A 633 29.57 -26.58 -20.57
CA TRP A 633 29.45 -27.81 -19.78
C TRP A 633 28.03 -28.01 -19.24
#